data_AF-A0A2D0KBX8-F1
#
_entry.id   AF-A0A2D0KBX8-F1
#
_cell.length_a   1.000
_cell.length_b   1.000
_cell.length_c   1.000
_cell.angle_alpha   90.00
_cell.angle_beta   90.00
_cell.angle_gamma   90.00
#
_symmetry.space_group_name_H-M   'P 1'
#
loop_
_entity.id
_entity.type
_entity.pdbx_description
1 polymer ?
#
loop_
_entity_poly.entity_id
_entity_poly.type
_entity_poly.pdbx_seq_one_letter_code
_entity_poly.pdbx_strand_id
1 'polypeptide(L)' 'MAKRKRSRTQQGFAGMTIPQGIRLERNEVADYTNVCKHLSNFKKTGDQIQMPLNRKQRRLAKKMKIGFKEAK' A
#
# COMPACT_ATOMS: atom_id res chain seq x y z
N MET A 1 -3.86 36.61 -5.78
CA MET A 1 -4.79 35.55 -5.31
C MET A 1 -4.04 34.22 -5.24
N ALA A 2 -3.51 33.84 -4.07
CA ALA A 2 -2.89 32.52 -3.92
C ALA A 2 -3.97 31.43 -4.07
N LYS A 3 -3.83 30.54 -5.06
CA LYS A 3 -4.76 29.43 -5.25
C LYS A 3 -4.82 28.61 -3.95
N ARG A 4 -6.00 28.52 -3.32
CA ARG A 4 -6.22 27.67 -2.14
C ARG A 4 -5.78 26.25 -2.47
N LYS A 5 -4.67 25.78 -1.88
CA LYS A 5 -4.21 24.40 -2.03
C LYS A 5 -5.22 23.48 -1.36
N ARG A 6 -6.01 22.77 -2.17
CA ARG A 6 -6.88 21.68 -1.69
C ARG A 6 -6.01 20.59 -1.07
N SER A 7 -6.54 19.86 -0.08
CA SER A 7 -5.83 18.71 0.49
C SER A 7 -5.60 17.64 -0.59
N ARG A 8 -4.56 16.81 -0.45
CA ARG A 8 -4.25 15.74 -1.42
C ARG A 8 -5.45 14.82 -1.68
N THR A 9 -6.19 14.51 -0.63
CA THR A 9 -7.43 13.74 -0.66
C THR A 9 -8.48 14.48 -1.48
N GLN A 10 -8.74 15.76 -1.17
CA GLN A 10 -9.75 16.57 -1.85
C GLN A 10 -9.41 16.85 -3.32
N GLN A 11 -8.13 16.88 -3.69
CA GLN A 11 -7.71 16.97 -5.10
C GLN A 11 -8.02 15.69 -5.86
N GLY A 12 -7.80 14.52 -5.24
CA GLY A 12 -8.08 13.22 -5.86
C GLY A 12 -9.57 13.00 -6.12
N PHE A 13 -10.45 13.51 -5.25
CA PHE A 13 -11.91 13.38 -5.40
C PHE A 13 -12.57 14.49 -6.25
N ALA A 14 -11.83 15.55 -6.61
CA ALA A 14 -12.42 16.66 -7.36
C ALA A 14 -12.70 16.24 -8.82
N GLY A 15 -13.98 16.17 -9.20
CA GLY A 15 -14.41 15.72 -10.53
C GLY A 15 -14.65 14.22 -10.65
N MET A 16 -14.53 13.47 -9.55
CA MET A 16 -14.93 12.06 -9.51
C MET A 16 -16.45 11.92 -9.49
N THR A 17 -16.96 10.97 -10.26
CA THR A 17 -18.38 10.60 -10.21
C THR A 17 -18.65 9.63 -9.06
N ILE A 18 -19.89 9.60 -8.55
CA ILE A 18 -20.30 8.70 -7.45
C ILE A 18 -19.89 7.24 -7.70
N PRO A 19 -20.06 6.66 -8.91
CA PRO A 19 -19.60 5.28 -9.20
C PRO A 19 -18.08 5.09 -9.11
N GLN A 20 -17.30 6.11 -9.49
CA GLN A 20 -15.84 6.05 -9.33
C GLN A 20 -15.44 6.14 -7.85
N GLY A 21 -16.20 6.90 -7.05
CA GLY A 21 -16.06 6.94 -5.58
C GLY A 21 -16.41 5.61 -4.91
N ILE A 22 -17.47 4.93 -5.37
CA ILE A 22 -17.84 3.59 -4.88
C ILE A 22 -16.77 2.55 -5.22
N ARG A 23 -16.10 2.66 -6.37
CA ARG A 23 -14.95 1.79 -6.70
C ARG A 23 -13.70 2.02 -5.84
N LEU A 24 -13.65 3.13 -5.10
CA LEU A 24 -12.61 3.41 -4.11
C LEU A 24 -12.91 2.79 -2.74
N GLU A 25 -14.12 2.25 -2.54
CA GLU A 25 -14.46 1.45 -1.37
C GLU A 25 -13.47 0.28 -1.27
N ARG A 26 -13.00 0.02 -0.05
CA ARG A 26 -12.05 -1.07 0.20
C ARG A 26 -12.74 -2.40 -0.02
N ASN A 27 -12.26 -3.20 -0.97
CA ASN A 27 -12.67 -4.59 -1.11
C ASN A 27 -11.63 -5.48 -0.43
N GLU A 28 -11.83 -5.71 0.86
CA GLU A 28 -10.85 -6.41 1.73
C GLU A 28 -10.49 -7.81 1.18
N VAL A 29 -11.46 -8.52 0.60
CA VAL A 29 -11.27 -9.87 0.03
C VAL A 29 -10.40 -9.79 -1.23
N ALA A 30 -10.71 -8.86 -2.13
CA ALA A 30 -9.91 -8.66 -3.34
C ALA A 30 -8.49 -8.17 -3.00
N ASP A 31 -8.36 -7.28 -2.02
CA ASP A 31 -7.06 -6.77 -1.56
C ASP A 31 -6.21 -7.88 -0.96
N TYR A 32 -6.79 -8.71 -0.08
CA TYR A 32 -6.09 -9.86 0.51
C TYR A 32 -5.61 -10.85 -0.56
N THR A 33 -6.51 -11.25 -1.47
CA THR A 33 -6.17 -12.21 -2.53
C THR A 33 -5.07 -11.67 -3.46
N ASN A 34 -5.11 -10.39 -3.80
CA ASN A 34 -4.06 -9.73 -4.59
C ASN A 34 -2.72 -9.69 -3.85
N VAL A 35 -2.73 -9.40 -2.55
CA VAL A 35 -1.51 -9.42 -1.73
C VAL A 35 -0.92 -10.83 -1.68
N CYS A 36 -1.74 -11.86 -1.43
CA CYS A 36 -1.28 -13.25 -1.44
C CYS A 36 -0.67 -13.66 -2.79
N LYS A 37 -1.32 -13.29 -3.90
CA LYS A 37 -0.82 -13.55 -5.27
C LYS A 37 0.47 -12.79 -5.59
N HIS A 38 0.64 -11.59 -5.06
CA HIS A 38 1.91 -10.86 -5.20
C HIS A 38 3.02 -11.53 -4.38
N LEU A 39 2.72 -11.93 -3.14
CA LEU A 39 3.67 -12.53 -2.22
C LEU A 39 4.13 -13.93 -2.64
N SER A 40 3.36 -14.65 -3.47
CA SER A 40 3.76 -15.96 -3.99
C SER A 40 4.98 -15.92 -4.91
N ASN A 41 5.35 -14.74 -5.43
CA ASN A 41 6.52 -14.58 -6.31
C ASN A 41 7.85 -14.53 -5.53
N PHE A 42 7.80 -14.45 -4.21
CA PHE A 42 8.99 -14.31 -3.37
C PHE A 42 9.32 -15.61 -2.66
N LYS A 43 10.62 -15.81 -2.38
CA LYS A 43 11.09 -16.98 -1.65
C LYS A 43 10.52 -16.96 -0.22
N LYS A 44 9.86 -18.05 0.15
CA LYS A 44 9.39 -18.30 1.51
C LYS A 44 10.38 -19.20 2.24
N THR A 45 10.73 -18.82 3.47
CA THR A 45 11.55 -19.62 4.38
C THR A 45 10.76 -19.75 5.68
N GLY A 46 9.97 -20.83 5.81
CA GLY A 46 8.99 -20.97 6.90
C GLY A 46 7.98 -19.83 6.87
N ASP A 47 7.80 -19.16 8.01
CA ASP A 47 6.89 -18.02 8.16
C ASP A 47 7.47 -16.68 7.65
N GLN A 48 8.69 -16.70 7.09
CA GLN A 48 9.37 -15.50 6.61
C GLN A 48 9.37 -15.43 5.08
N ILE A 49 9.25 -14.21 4.57
CA ILE A 49 9.28 -13.93 3.12
C ILE A 49 10.48 -13.04 2.83
N GLN A 50 11.30 -13.45 1.88
CA GLN A 50 12.42 -12.64 1.39
C GLN A 50 11.96 -11.83 0.17
N MET A 51 11.78 -10.52 0.36
CA MET A 51 11.38 -9.60 -0.73
C MET A 51 12.22 -8.32 -0.73
N PRO A 52 12.42 -7.70 -1.90
CA PRO A 52 13.05 -6.39 -1.99
C PRO A 52 12.10 -5.32 -1.42
N LEU A 53 12.54 -4.60 -0.39
CA LEU A 53 11.80 -3.47 0.17
C LEU A 53 12.39 -2.15 -0.30
N ASN A 54 11.55 -1.21 -0.71
CA ASN A 54 11.98 0.16 -1.02
C ASN A 54 12.13 1.02 0.27
N ARG A 55 12.77 2.19 0.16
CA ARG A 55 13.03 3.08 1.31
C ARG A 55 11.77 3.48 2.08
N LYS A 56 10.64 3.70 1.39
CA LYS A 56 9.37 4.08 2.02
C LYS A 56 8.79 2.91 2.82
N GLN A 57 8.79 1.70 2.24
CA GLN A 57 8.35 0.48 2.91
C GLN A 57 9.19 0.18 4.15
N ARG A 58 10.53 0.30 4.07
CA ARG A 58 11.42 0.12 5.24
C ARG A 58 11.12 1.12 6.35
N ARG A 59 10.87 2.40 6.01
CA ARG A 59 10.47 3.43 6.98
C ARG A 59 9.13 3.13 7.63
N LEU A 60 8.16 2.67 6.84
CA LEU A 60 6.84 2.28 7.34
C LEU A 60 6.95 1.10 8.30
N ALA A 61 7.68 0.05 7.92
CA ALA A 61 7.94 -1.11 8.76
C ALA A 61 8.58 -0.70 10.10
N LYS A 62 9.58 0.20 10.08
CA LYS A 62 10.19 0.75 11.31
C LYS A 62 9.17 1.50 12.17
N LYS A 63 8.29 2.31 11.56
CA LYS A 63 7.21 3.02 12.28
C LYS A 63 6.22 2.05 12.93
N MET A 64 5.91 0.96 12.24
CA MET A 64 5.02 -0.11 12.72
C MET A 64 5.72 -1.12 13.63
N LYS A 65 7.02 -0.94 13.93
CA LYS A 65 7.85 -1.85 14.74
C LYS A 65 7.89 -3.29 14.19
N ILE A 66 7.78 -3.44 12.86
CA ILE A 66 7.94 -4.73 12.19
C ILE A 66 9.44 -5.04 12.09
N GLY A 67 9.87 -6.17 12.64
CA GLY A 67 11.25 -6.65 12.55
C GLY A 67 11.56 -7.22 11.17
N PHE A 68 12.65 -6.79 10.55
CA PHE A 68 13.16 -7.38 9.31
C PHE A 68 14.69 -7.47 9.36
N LYS A 69 15.25 -8.50 8.71
CA LYS A 69 16.69 -8.71 8.58
C LYS A 69 17.11 -8.47 7.13
N GLU A 70 18.27 -7.86 6.92
CA GLU A 70 18.85 -7.78 5.58
C GLU A 70 19.38 -9.17 5.21
N ALA A 71 18.91 -9.70 4.08
CA ALA A 71 19.48 -10.90 3.48
C ALA A 71 20.76 -10.49 2.75
N LYS A 72 21.89 -11.10 3.13
CA LYS A 72 23.16 -10.97 2.41
C LYS A 72 23.16 -11.85 1.16
#